data_AF-A0A371WIH0-F1
#
_entry.id   AF-A0A371WIH0-F1
#
_cell.length_a   1.000
_cell.length_b   1.000
_cell.length_c   1.000
_cell.angle_alpha   90.00
_cell.angle_beta   90.00
_cell.angle_gamma   90.00
#
_symmetry.space_group_name_H-M   'P 1'
#
loop_
_entity.id
_entity.type
_entity.pdbx_description
1 polymer ?
#
loop_
_entity_poly.entity_id
_entity_poly.type
_entity_poly.pdbx_seq_one_letter_code
_entity_poly.pdbx_strand_id
1 'polypeptide(L)'
;MSRLERQSFLGADSDAILDAATIGIVGLGGGGSHMVQQAAHMGIGGYINADPDVIEDTNTNRLIGGTLADVAVNLPKVAIAERLIRGLQPNARIMSINDDWHNAVEDLKLCDVILGAVDGFKEREQLERFARRHLIPYVDVGMDVHDLGEYGFLVSGQVILSMPGAPCMRCCGFITDERLEQEAKRYGAAGSRPQVIWSNGVLASTAVGLLAQILTPWYPNPPGFVFLDYDGNKGTLARNPRMELLKNHVCPHHPADETGDPLFDIRKQQFAARPVAAAAPPPSWWRRIWNQLRRGGH
;
A
#
# COMPACT_ATOMS: atom_id res chain seq x y z
N MET A 1 20.31 -24.67 5.05
CA MET A 1 19.24 -24.41 4.08
C MET A 1 18.45 -23.22 4.57
N SER A 2 18.49 -22.12 3.83
CA SER A 2 17.65 -20.94 4.09
C SER A 2 16.20 -21.28 3.73
N ARG A 3 15.21 -20.70 4.43
CA ARG A 3 13.79 -20.88 4.06
C ARG A 3 13.49 -20.35 2.63
N LEU A 4 14.37 -19.50 2.10
CA LEU A 4 14.27 -18.85 0.80
C LEU A 4 15.06 -19.60 -0.32
N GLU A 5 15.66 -20.76 -0.04
CA GLU A 5 16.46 -21.48 -1.03
C GLU A 5 15.69 -21.85 -2.31
N ARG A 6 14.37 -22.02 -2.22
CA ARG A 6 13.48 -22.34 -3.35
C ARG A 6 13.12 -21.16 -4.24
N GLN A 7 13.60 -19.95 -3.94
CA GLN A 7 13.46 -18.77 -4.80
C GLN A 7 14.81 -18.28 -5.35
N SER A 8 15.83 -19.14 -5.39
CA SER A 8 17.17 -18.80 -5.90
C SER A 8 17.22 -18.29 -7.34
N PHE A 9 16.18 -18.55 -8.15
CA PHE A 9 16.03 -17.97 -9.49
C PHE A 9 15.91 -16.43 -9.47
N LEU A 10 15.61 -15.83 -8.32
CA LEU A 10 15.58 -14.38 -8.13
C LEU A 10 16.94 -13.71 -8.29
N GLY A 11 18.04 -14.48 -8.21
CA GLY A 11 19.41 -14.02 -8.35
C GLY A 11 20.30 -14.50 -7.20
N ALA A 12 21.62 -14.57 -7.44
CA ALA A 12 22.58 -15.12 -6.47
C ALA A 12 22.57 -14.40 -5.11
N ASP A 13 22.40 -13.08 -5.12
CA ASP A 13 22.38 -12.23 -3.90
C ASP A 13 20.96 -11.79 -3.50
N SER A 14 19.92 -12.41 -4.07
CA SER A 14 18.53 -11.97 -3.88
C SER A 14 18.09 -11.98 -2.43
N ASP A 15 18.45 -13.00 -1.64
CA ASP A 15 18.13 -13.06 -0.21
C ASP A 15 18.70 -11.85 0.56
N ALA A 16 19.95 -11.46 0.28
CA ALA A 16 20.59 -10.30 0.93
C ALA A 16 19.98 -8.97 0.46
N ILE A 17 19.63 -8.86 -0.83
CA ILE A 17 18.95 -7.70 -1.37
C ILE A 17 17.58 -7.52 -0.72
N LEU A 18 16.79 -8.59 -0.62
CA LEU A 18 15.45 -8.57 -0.03
C LEU A 18 15.51 -8.25 1.48
N ASP A 19 16.46 -8.83 2.21
CA ASP A 19 16.64 -8.54 3.64
C ASP A 19 17.05 -7.08 3.89
N ALA A 20 17.90 -6.51 3.03
CA ALA A 20 18.30 -5.11 3.11
C ALA A 20 17.19 -4.12 2.68
N ALA A 21 16.30 -4.54 1.77
CA ALA A 21 15.26 -3.70 1.22
C ALA A 21 14.24 -3.23 2.28
N THR A 22 13.79 -1.99 2.13
CA THR A 22 12.74 -1.37 2.92
C THR A 22 11.57 -1.00 2.02
N ILE A 23 10.38 -1.57 2.27
CA ILE A 23 9.17 -1.23 1.52
C ILE A 23 8.21 -0.40 2.37
N GLY A 24 7.52 0.54 1.74
CA GLY A 24 6.38 1.24 2.32
C GLY A 24 5.09 0.58 1.90
N ILE A 25 4.17 0.31 2.83
CA ILE A 25 2.83 -0.20 2.51
C ILE A 25 1.81 0.79 3.07
N VAL A 26 1.11 1.49 2.18
CA VAL A 26 0.14 2.53 2.53
C VAL A 26 -1.27 2.01 2.24
N GLY A 27 -2.07 1.87 3.31
CA GLY A 27 -3.33 1.13 3.30
C GLY A 27 -3.10 -0.36 3.52
N LEU A 28 -3.68 -0.90 4.58
CA LEU A 28 -3.52 -2.28 5.08
C LEU A 28 -4.84 -3.05 5.08
N GLY A 29 -5.91 -2.49 4.52
CA GLY A 29 -7.12 -3.21 4.16
C GLY A 29 -7.00 -3.91 2.80
N GLY A 30 -7.87 -4.89 2.52
CA GLY A 30 -7.96 -5.53 1.21
C GLY A 30 -6.60 -5.92 0.62
N GLY A 31 -6.23 -5.36 -0.53
CA GLY A 31 -4.97 -5.60 -1.23
C GLY A 31 -3.71 -5.35 -0.38
N GLY A 32 -3.71 -4.32 0.48
CA GLY A 32 -2.58 -4.02 1.37
C GLY A 32 -2.24 -5.16 2.32
N SER A 33 -3.25 -5.78 2.92
CA SER A 33 -3.07 -6.93 3.82
C SER A 33 -2.46 -8.15 3.12
N HIS A 34 -2.81 -8.38 1.84
CA HIS A 34 -2.18 -9.42 1.03
C HIS A 34 -0.71 -9.09 0.74
N MET A 35 -0.40 -7.84 0.36
CA MET A 35 0.97 -7.41 0.07
C MET A 35 1.88 -7.57 1.29
N VAL A 36 1.41 -7.24 2.50
CA VAL A 36 2.13 -7.48 3.77
C VAL A 36 2.55 -8.95 3.91
N GLN A 37 1.58 -9.86 3.80
CA GLN A 37 1.84 -11.30 3.98
C GLN A 37 2.81 -11.81 2.90
N GLN A 38 2.60 -11.42 1.66
CA GLN A 38 3.41 -11.90 0.54
C GLN A 38 4.84 -11.36 0.56
N ALA A 39 5.04 -10.09 0.90
CA ALA A 39 6.37 -9.50 1.08
C ALA A 39 7.14 -10.19 2.22
N ALA A 40 6.46 -10.51 3.33
CA ALA A 40 7.05 -11.27 4.43
C ALA A 40 7.47 -12.69 4.02
N HIS A 41 6.66 -13.38 3.21
CA HIS A 41 7.04 -14.67 2.63
C HIS A 41 8.25 -14.56 1.71
N MET A 42 8.27 -13.54 0.84
CA MET A 42 9.34 -13.28 -0.13
C MET A 42 10.68 -12.97 0.54
N GLY A 43 10.67 -12.48 1.78
CA GLY A 43 11.89 -12.28 2.56
C GLY A 43 12.28 -10.83 2.76
N ILE A 44 11.39 -9.87 2.48
CA ILE A 44 11.67 -8.45 2.72
C ILE A 44 12.00 -8.22 4.21
N GLY A 45 13.07 -7.48 4.49
CA GLY A 45 13.56 -7.25 5.85
C GLY A 45 13.15 -5.91 6.47
N GLY A 46 12.73 -4.92 5.67
CA GLY A 46 12.29 -3.59 6.14
C GLY A 46 10.87 -3.22 5.72
N TYR A 47 10.06 -2.71 6.66
CA TYR A 47 8.66 -2.34 6.44
C TYR A 47 8.33 -1.00 7.09
N ILE A 48 7.64 -0.15 6.35
CA ILE A 48 7.01 1.07 6.84
C ILE A 48 5.52 0.98 6.50
N ASN A 49 4.73 0.63 7.51
CA ASN A 49 3.30 0.37 7.36
C ASN A 49 2.52 1.60 7.85
N ALA A 50 1.66 2.16 7.01
CA ALA A 50 0.82 3.31 7.37
C ALA A 50 -0.65 3.01 7.07
N ASP A 51 -1.47 3.02 8.12
CA ASP A 51 -2.93 2.87 8.04
C ASP A 51 -3.55 3.44 9.34
N PRO A 52 -4.52 4.36 9.26
CA PRO A 52 -5.15 4.97 10.43
C PRO A 52 -6.21 4.10 11.11
N ASP A 53 -6.65 3.02 10.45
CA ASP A 53 -7.84 2.28 10.85
C ASP A 53 -7.54 1.15 11.84
N VAL A 54 -8.59 0.79 12.57
CA VAL A 54 -8.69 -0.48 13.29
C VAL A 54 -9.46 -1.50 12.46
N ILE A 55 -9.33 -2.79 12.79
CA ILE A 55 -10.13 -3.83 12.15
C ILE A 55 -11.61 -3.72 12.54
N GLU A 56 -12.49 -3.82 11.54
CA GLU A 56 -13.94 -3.93 11.73
C GLU A 56 -14.47 -5.30 11.28
N ASP A 57 -15.65 -5.69 11.76
CA ASP A 57 -16.31 -6.94 11.37
C ASP A 57 -16.47 -7.06 9.84
N THR A 58 -16.84 -5.96 9.17
CA THR A 58 -16.97 -5.86 7.71
C THR A 58 -15.65 -6.08 6.96
N ASN A 59 -14.50 -6.02 7.64
CA ASN A 59 -13.19 -6.23 7.04
C ASN A 59 -12.77 -7.71 7.07
N THR A 60 -13.35 -8.51 7.96
CA THR A 60 -12.95 -9.90 8.20
C THR A 60 -13.10 -10.80 6.97
N ASN A 61 -13.93 -10.40 6.01
CA ASN A 61 -14.11 -11.11 4.75
C ASN A 61 -12.90 -11.02 3.80
N ARG A 62 -11.96 -10.10 4.03
CA ARG A 62 -10.85 -9.81 3.09
C ARG A 62 -9.54 -9.34 3.71
N LEU A 63 -9.52 -9.01 5.01
CA LEU A 63 -8.31 -8.53 5.69
C LEU A 63 -7.45 -9.72 6.12
N ILE A 64 -6.38 -9.97 5.39
CA ILE A 64 -5.43 -11.06 5.69
C ILE A 64 -4.79 -10.85 7.06
N GLY A 65 -4.85 -11.89 7.90
CA GLY A 65 -4.30 -11.90 9.26
C GLY A 65 -5.21 -11.33 10.34
N GLY A 66 -6.32 -10.69 9.96
CA GLY A 66 -7.36 -10.25 10.89
C GLY A 66 -8.19 -11.42 11.40
N THR A 67 -8.59 -11.37 12.66
CA THR A 67 -9.43 -12.39 13.30
C THR A 67 -10.59 -11.76 14.06
N LEU A 68 -11.62 -12.55 14.36
CA LEU A 68 -12.74 -12.10 15.19
C LEU A 68 -12.30 -11.66 16.60
N ALA A 69 -11.21 -12.25 17.12
CA ALA A 69 -10.63 -11.82 18.39
C ALA A 69 -10.03 -10.41 18.32
N ASP A 70 -9.48 -10.02 17.17
CA ASP A 70 -8.92 -8.68 16.96
C ASP A 70 -10.01 -7.61 16.85
N VAL A 71 -11.15 -7.97 16.24
CA VAL A 71 -12.35 -7.11 16.19
C VAL A 71 -12.85 -6.83 17.60
N ALA A 72 -12.90 -7.84 18.46
CA ALA A 72 -13.37 -7.69 19.85
C ALA A 72 -12.54 -6.69 20.68
N VAL A 73 -11.30 -6.40 20.27
CA VAL A 73 -10.39 -5.46 20.95
C VAL A 73 -10.08 -4.20 20.13
N ASN A 74 -10.74 -4.00 18.98
CA ASN A 74 -10.47 -2.91 18.04
C ASN A 74 -8.98 -2.78 17.69
N LEU A 75 -8.34 -3.89 17.32
CA LEU A 75 -6.91 -3.90 17.05
C LEU A 75 -6.57 -3.04 15.82
N PRO A 76 -5.56 -2.14 15.90
CA PRO A 76 -5.08 -1.39 14.73
C PRO A 76 -4.63 -2.31 13.60
N LYS A 77 -4.97 -1.96 12.35
CA LYS A 77 -4.56 -2.76 11.17
C LYS A 77 -3.03 -2.87 11.07
N VAL A 78 -2.31 -1.81 11.45
CA VAL A 78 -0.83 -1.83 11.52
C VAL A 78 -0.29 -2.88 12.50
N ALA A 79 -0.99 -3.15 13.60
CA ALA A 79 -0.58 -4.16 14.57
C ALA A 79 -0.83 -5.58 14.04
N ILE A 80 -1.91 -5.78 13.26
CA ILE A 80 -2.17 -7.04 12.56
C ILE A 80 -1.07 -7.31 11.52
N ALA A 81 -0.70 -6.29 10.74
CA ALA A 81 0.37 -6.38 9.76
C ALA A 81 1.71 -6.73 10.44
N GLU A 82 2.07 -6.04 11.52
CA GLU A 82 3.28 -6.36 12.28
C GLU A 82 3.29 -7.79 12.82
N ARG A 83 2.15 -8.26 13.37
CA ARG A 83 2.01 -9.65 13.83
C ARG A 83 2.25 -10.66 12.70
N LEU A 84 1.69 -10.41 11.52
CA LEU A 84 1.90 -11.28 10.34
C LEU A 84 3.37 -11.30 9.92
N ILE A 85 4.00 -10.13 9.80
CA ILE A 85 5.40 -10.02 9.39
C ILE A 85 6.29 -10.76 10.38
N ARG A 86 6.15 -10.48 11.68
CA ARG A 86 6.97 -11.13 12.73
C ARG A 86 6.77 -12.64 12.81
N GLY A 87 5.60 -13.14 12.42
CA GLY A 87 5.34 -14.58 12.32
C GLY A 87 6.21 -15.29 11.28
N LEU A 88 6.71 -14.57 10.27
CA LEU A 88 7.55 -15.11 9.19
C LEU A 88 9.01 -14.60 9.27
N GLN A 89 9.19 -13.37 9.74
CA GLN A 89 10.46 -12.65 9.84
C GLN A 89 10.60 -12.03 11.25
N PRO A 90 11.04 -12.79 12.26
CA PRO A 90 11.13 -12.30 13.64
C PRO A 90 11.99 -11.05 13.81
N ASN A 91 13.03 -10.92 12.98
CA ASN A 91 14.02 -9.85 13.02
C ASN A 91 13.75 -8.71 12.01
N ALA A 92 12.58 -8.70 11.35
CA ALA A 92 12.25 -7.63 10.42
C ALA A 92 12.27 -6.26 11.12
N ARG A 93 12.81 -5.27 10.41
CA ARG A 93 12.79 -3.85 10.79
C ARG A 93 11.42 -3.29 10.40
N ILE A 94 10.59 -2.93 11.37
CA ILE A 94 9.20 -2.54 11.13
C ILE A 94 8.94 -1.19 11.80
N MET A 95 8.40 -0.23 11.05
CA MET A 95 7.76 0.97 11.57
C MET A 95 6.26 0.88 11.27
N SER A 96 5.46 0.83 12.33
CA SER A 96 3.99 0.76 12.27
C SER A 96 3.41 2.13 12.64
N ILE A 97 2.92 2.88 11.65
CA ILE A 97 2.31 4.19 11.82
C ILE A 97 0.78 4.04 11.78
N ASN A 98 0.16 4.01 12.96
CA ASN A 98 -1.30 4.00 13.10
C ASN A 98 -1.88 5.41 12.92
N ASP A 99 -1.71 5.97 11.73
CA ASP A 99 -2.15 7.32 11.38
C ASP A 99 -2.25 7.44 9.86
N ASP A 100 -2.77 8.58 9.40
CA ASP A 100 -2.74 8.97 8.01
C ASP A 100 -1.30 9.01 7.49
N TRP A 101 -1.09 8.53 6.26
CA TRP A 101 0.24 8.44 5.64
C TRP A 101 0.91 9.81 5.46
N HIS A 102 0.14 10.91 5.40
CA HIS A 102 0.67 12.27 5.40
C HIS A 102 1.50 12.55 6.67
N ASN A 103 1.21 11.87 7.78
CA ASN A 103 1.98 11.95 9.03
C ASN A 103 3.18 10.98 9.04
N ALA A 104 3.34 10.14 8.02
CA ALA A 104 4.44 9.18 7.84
C ALA A 104 5.45 9.59 6.75
N VAL A 105 5.37 10.82 6.22
CA VAL A 105 6.18 11.25 5.07
C VAL A 105 7.69 11.16 5.29
N GLU A 106 8.19 11.45 6.49
CA GLU A 106 9.63 11.32 6.77
C GLU A 106 10.08 9.86 6.83
N ASP A 107 9.20 8.95 7.25
CA ASP A 107 9.48 7.52 7.32
C ASP A 107 9.39 6.92 5.92
N LEU A 108 8.35 7.25 5.14
CA LEU A 108 8.16 6.75 3.77
C LEU A 108 9.29 7.16 2.81
N LYS A 109 10.03 8.23 3.12
CA LYS A 109 11.25 8.59 2.39
C LYS A 109 12.32 7.50 2.48
N LEU A 110 12.31 6.66 3.52
CA LEU A 110 13.28 5.58 3.75
C LEU A 110 13.03 4.35 2.86
N CYS A 111 11.96 4.34 2.07
CA CYS A 111 11.57 3.19 1.28
C CYS A 111 12.33 3.10 -0.05
N ASP A 112 12.73 1.88 -0.40
CA ASP A 112 13.21 1.54 -1.74
C ASP A 112 12.05 1.44 -2.73
N VAL A 113 10.86 1.02 -2.28
CA VAL A 113 9.62 0.92 -3.07
C VAL A 113 8.42 1.20 -2.17
N ILE A 114 7.41 1.93 -2.68
CA ILE A 114 6.12 2.09 -2.00
C ILE A 114 5.06 1.26 -2.73
N LEU A 115 4.29 0.50 -1.96
CA LEU A 115 3.11 -0.23 -2.37
C LEU A 115 1.87 0.50 -1.82
N GLY A 116 1.02 0.98 -2.72
CA GLY A 116 -0.21 1.70 -2.38
C GLY A 116 -1.45 0.85 -2.57
N ALA A 117 -2.28 0.81 -1.54
CA ALA A 117 -3.64 0.29 -1.57
C ALA A 117 -4.61 1.32 -0.95
N VAL A 118 -4.38 2.61 -1.26
CA VAL A 118 -5.19 3.72 -0.76
C VAL A 118 -6.52 3.83 -1.50
N ASP A 119 -7.50 4.40 -0.80
CA ASP A 119 -8.82 4.65 -1.34
C ASP A 119 -8.90 6.02 -2.01
N GLY A 120 -9.44 6.04 -3.22
CA GLY A 120 -9.75 7.26 -3.97
C GLY A 120 -8.64 7.75 -4.90
N PHE A 121 -9.02 8.56 -5.88
CA PHE A 121 -8.10 9.10 -6.88
C PHE A 121 -7.20 10.18 -6.29
N LYS A 122 -7.70 10.99 -5.36
CA LYS A 122 -6.93 12.06 -4.73
C LYS A 122 -5.74 11.51 -3.93
N GLU A 123 -5.96 10.50 -3.10
CA GLU A 123 -4.89 9.90 -2.29
C GLU A 123 -3.84 9.22 -3.17
N ARG A 124 -4.27 8.53 -4.23
CA ARG A 124 -3.36 7.95 -5.23
C ARG A 124 -2.50 9.00 -5.92
N GLU A 125 -3.09 10.14 -6.31
CA GLU A 125 -2.35 11.25 -6.92
C GLU A 125 -1.33 11.83 -5.95
N GLN A 126 -1.72 12.07 -4.69
CA GLN A 126 -0.85 12.65 -3.68
C GLN A 126 0.31 11.71 -3.35
N LEU A 127 0.04 10.42 -3.21
CA LEU A 127 1.06 9.41 -2.94
C LEU A 127 2.02 9.21 -4.13
N GLU A 128 1.49 9.19 -5.38
CA GLU A 128 2.33 9.15 -6.58
C GLU A 128 3.24 10.39 -6.63
N ARG A 129 2.69 11.59 -6.41
CA ARG A 129 3.48 12.84 -6.37
C ARG A 129 4.58 12.78 -5.33
N PHE A 130 4.28 12.29 -4.13
CA PHE A 130 5.27 12.09 -3.07
C PHE A 130 6.40 11.14 -3.52
N ALA A 131 6.03 9.95 -4.02
CA ALA A 131 7.00 8.95 -4.48
C ALA A 131 7.89 9.48 -5.61
N ARG A 132 7.29 10.19 -6.59
CA ARG A 132 8.00 10.83 -7.70
C ARG A 132 8.98 11.90 -7.24
N ARG A 133 8.59 12.73 -6.28
CA ARG A 133 9.46 13.76 -5.69
C ARG A 133 10.69 13.14 -5.02
N HIS A 134 10.55 11.98 -4.39
CA HIS A 134 11.63 11.29 -3.67
C HIS A 134 12.35 10.21 -4.48
N LEU A 135 12.06 10.10 -5.79
CA LEU A 135 12.62 9.09 -6.67
C LEU A 135 12.36 7.65 -6.20
N ILE A 136 11.22 7.42 -5.55
CA ILE A 136 10.80 6.12 -5.04
C ILE A 136 9.85 5.48 -6.07
N PRO A 137 10.13 4.26 -6.57
CA PRO A 137 9.16 3.45 -7.30
C PRO A 137 7.84 3.29 -6.55
N TYR A 138 6.72 3.50 -7.25
CA TYR A 138 5.39 3.35 -6.68
C TYR A 138 4.58 2.29 -7.43
N VAL A 139 4.07 1.29 -6.70
CA VAL A 139 3.13 0.29 -7.22
C VAL A 139 1.78 0.48 -6.57
N ASP A 140 0.78 0.87 -7.35
CA ASP A 140 -0.61 1.03 -6.91
C ASP A 140 -1.45 -0.18 -7.27
N VAL A 141 -2.33 -0.56 -6.36
CA VAL A 141 -3.42 -1.49 -6.61
C VAL A 141 -4.76 -0.91 -6.20
N GLY A 142 -5.81 -1.31 -6.91
CA GLY A 142 -7.17 -1.01 -6.50
C GLY A 142 -8.17 -1.91 -7.18
N MET A 143 -9.30 -2.12 -6.51
CA MET A 143 -10.45 -2.81 -7.08
C MET A 143 -11.73 -2.08 -6.76
N ASP A 144 -12.73 -2.28 -7.60
CA ASP A 144 -14.08 -1.79 -7.37
C ASP A 144 -15.12 -2.83 -7.82
N VAL A 145 -16.27 -2.81 -7.18
CA VAL A 145 -17.43 -3.63 -7.54
C VAL A 145 -18.56 -2.68 -7.90
N HIS A 146 -18.89 -2.65 -9.18
CA HIS A 146 -19.98 -1.84 -9.70
C HIS A 146 -21.26 -2.68 -9.79
N ASP A 147 -22.32 -2.19 -9.15
CA ASP A 147 -23.68 -2.70 -9.35
C ASP A 147 -24.23 -2.14 -10.68
N LEU A 148 -24.53 -3.03 -11.62
CA LEU A 148 -25.09 -2.70 -12.93
C LEU A 148 -26.61 -2.95 -12.98
N GLY A 149 -27.26 -3.15 -11.83
CA GLY A 149 -28.69 -3.46 -11.73
C GLY A 149 -29.02 -4.81 -12.34
N GLU A 150 -29.90 -4.82 -13.35
CA GLU A 150 -30.33 -6.06 -14.01
C GLU A 150 -29.19 -6.82 -14.72
N TYR A 151 -28.09 -6.13 -15.02
CA TYR A 151 -26.91 -6.73 -15.65
C TYR A 151 -25.93 -7.36 -14.65
N GLY A 152 -26.26 -7.34 -13.35
CA GLY A 152 -25.47 -7.96 -12.28
C GLY A 152 -24.34 -7.06 -11.77
N PHE A 153 -23.23 -7.68 -11.35
CA PHE A 153 -22.08 -6.96 -10.78
C PHE A 153 -20.89 -7.03 -11.73
N LEU A 154 -20.15 -5.93 -11.85
CA LEU A 154 -18.86 -5.86 -12.52
C LEU A 154 -17.75 -5.67 -11.48
N VAL A 155 -16.86 -6.65 -11.39
CA VAL A 155 -15.64 -6.55 -10.58
C VAL A 155 -14.52 -6.08 -11.50
N SER A 156 -13.95 -4.93 -11.18
CA SER A 156 -12.82 -4.36 -11.93
C SER A 156 -11.67 -4.00 -11.00
N GLY A 157 -10.46 -3.87 -11.54
CA GLY A 157 -9.33 -3.37 -10.79
C GLY A 157 -8.14 -3.05 -11.66
N GLN A 158 -7.08 -2.55 -11.03
CA GLN A 158 -5.87 -2.16 -11.72
C GLN A 158 -4.61 -2.48 -10.89
N VAL A 159 -3.51 -2.65 -11.61
CA VAL A 159 -2.15 -2.58 -11.05
C VAL A 159 -1.33 -1.59 -11.88
N ILE A 160 -0.77 -0.57 -11.23
CA ILE A 160 0.01 0.47 -11.91
C ILE A 160 1.40 0.58 -11.28
N LEU A 161 2.45 0.46 -12.08
CA LEU A 161 3.83 0.82 -11.70
C LEU A 161 4.16 2.21 -12.25
N SER A 162 4.44 3.15 -11.37
CA SER A 162 4.95 4.49 -11.68
C SER A 162 6.40 4.59 -11.22
N MET A 163 7.34 4.47 -12.16
CA MET A 163 8.77 4.68 -11.90
C MET A 163 9.16 6.14 -12.13
N PRO A 164 10.10 6.70 -11.36
CA PRO A 164 10.70 7.99 -11.67
C PRO A 164 11.18 8.07 -13.13
N GLY A 165 10.85 9.17 -13.82
CA GLY A 165 11.19 9.37 -15.24
C GLY A 165 10.27 8.66 -16.25
N ALA A 166 9.36 7.78 -15.81
CA ALA A 166 8.40 7.10 -16.68
C ALA A 166 7.03 7.81 -16.71
N PRO A 167 6.07 7.42 -17.59
CA PRO A 167 4.69 7.87 -17.52
C PRO A 167 4.06 7.68 -16.13
N CYS A 168 3.16 8.60 -15.74
CA CYS A 168 2.46 8.59 -14.46
C CYS A 168 0.96 8.29 -14.61
N MET A 169 0.21 8.26 -13.50
CA MET A 169 -1.23 7.98 -13.53
C MET A 169 -2.05 9.04 -14.29
N ARG A 170 -1.57 10.30 -14.35
CA ARG A 170 -2.16 11.32 -15.22
C ARG A 170 -1.83 11.09 -16.70
N CYS A 171 -0.60 10.67 -17.02
CA CYS A 171 -0.21 10.36 -18.40
C CYS A 171 -1.05 9.24 -19.01
N CYS A 172 -1.36 8.20 -18.23
CA CYS A 172 -2.20 7.09 -18.69
C CYS A 172 -3.71 7.34 -18.50
N GLY A 173 -4.12 8.56 -18.12
CA GLY A 173 -5.52 8.91 -17.94
C GLY A 173 -6.25 8.06 -16.88
N PHE A 174 -5.51 7.45 -15.96
CA PHE A 174 -6.10 6.79 -14.80
C PHE A 174 -6.59 7.84 -13.80
N ILE A 175 -5.80 8.90 -13.61
CA ILE A 175 -6.20 10.11 -12.88
C ILE A 175 -6.47 11.22 -13.90
N THR A 176 -7.63 11.86 -13.77
CA THR A 176 -8.04 13.03 -14.56
C THR A 176 -8.73 14.03 -13.66
N ASP A 177 -8.73 15.31 -14.03
CA ASP A 177 -9.44 16.35 -13.27
C ASP A 177 -10.93 16.02 -13.14
N GLU A 178 -11.54 15.49 -14.19
CA GLU A 178 -12.93 15.03 -14.17
C GLU A 178 -13.17 13.96 -13.09
N ARG A 179 -12.29 12.95 -12.96
CA ARG A 179 -12.43 11.90 -11.94
C ARG A 179 -12.23 12.46 -10.54
N LEU A 180 -11.28 13.38 -10.35
CA LEU A 180 -11.04 14.06 -9.08
C LEU A 180 -12.25 14.92 -8.66
N GLU A 181 -12.83 15.67 -9.60
CA GLU A 181 -14.04 16.46 -9.36
C GLU A 181 -15.26 15.57 -9.05
N GLN A 182 -15.43 14.47 -9.78
CA GLN A 182 -16.50 13.51 -9.52
C GLN A 182 -16.36 12.86 -8.14
N GLU A 183 -15.14 12.51 -7.74
CA GLU A 183 -14.85 12.01 -6.40
C GLU A 183 -15.15 13.06 -5.33
N ALA A 184 -14.73 14.32 -5.52
CA ALA A 184 -15.01 15.42 -4.61
C ALA A 184 -16.52 15.68 -4.45
N LYS A 185 -17.30 15.54 -5.52
CA LYS A 185 -18.78 15.66 -5.47
C LYS A 185 -19.44 14.52 -4.69
N ARG A 186 -18.81 13.35 -4.63
CA ARG A 186 -19.28 12.18 -3.85
C ARG A 186 -18.75 12.18 -2.41
N TYR A 187 -17.91 13.16 -2.04
CA TYR A 187 -17.35 13.26 -0.71
C TYR A 187 -18.46 13.41 0.34
N GLY A 188 -18.52 12.49 1.30
CA GLY A 188 -19.58 12.42 2.32
C GLY A 188 -20.78 11.54 1.96
N ALA A 189 -20.90 11.05 0.72
CA ALA A 189 -21.84 9.99 0.38
C ALA A 189 -21.24 8.64 0.81
N ALA A 190 -21.50 8.25 2.07
CA ALA A 190 -21.06 6.97 2.61
C ALA A 190 -21.80 5.81 1.92
N GLY A 191 -21.25 5.33 0.81
CA GLY A 191 -21.61 4.05 0.21
C GLY A 191 -20.62 2.99 0.64
N SER A 192 -21.09 1.81 1.03
CA SER A 192 -20.21 0.64 1.18
C SER A 192 -19.59 0.34 -0.19
N ARG A 193 -18.26 0.45 -0.33
CA ARG A 193 -17.54 -0.04 -1.51
C ARG A 193 -17.34 -1.54 -1.33
N PRO A 194 -18.11 -2.40 -2.04
CA PRO A 194 -17.99 -3.83 -1.85
C PRO A 194 -16.60 -4.28 -2.29
N GLN A 195 -16.00 -5.19 -1.52
CA GLN A 195 -14.69 -5.73 -1.83
C GLN A 195 -14.63 -7.20 -1.44
N VAL A 196 -13.83 -7.94 -2.20
CA VAL A 196 -13.76 -9.40 -2.12
C VAL A 196 -12.31 -9.87 -2.06
N ILE A 197 -12.08 -10.99 -1.36
CA ILE A 197 -10.72 -11.46 -1.04
C ILE A 197 -9.93 -11.92 -2.29
N TRP A 198 -10.56 -12.60 -3.24
CA TRP A 198 -9.83 -13.20 -4.37
C TRP A 198 -9.30 -12.13 -5.33
N SER A 199 -10.06 -11.08 -5.62
CA SER A 199 -9.63 -9.98 -6.50
C SER A 199 -8.50 -9.19 -5.87
N ASN A 200 -8.60 -8.89 -4.57
CA ASN A 200 -7.49 -8.30 -3.81
C ASN A 200 -6.23 -9.19 -3.87
N GLY A 201 -6.39 -10.51 -3.75
CA GLY A 201 -5.29 -11.46 -3.88
C GLY A 201 -4.60 -11.45 -5.24
N VAL A 202 -5.36 -11.40 -6.35
CA VAL A 202 -4.78 -11.34 -7.71
C VAL A 202 -3.98 -10.06 -7.91
N LEU A 203 -4.55 -8.91 -7.54
CA LEU A 203 -3.91 -7.61 -7.69
C LEU A 203 -2.67 -7.48 -6.81
N ALA A 204 -2.76 -7.87 -5.55
CA ALA A 204 -1.63 -7.85 -4.62
C ALA A 204 -0.49 -8.77 -5.06
N SER A 205 -0.81 -9.98 -5.53
CA SER A 205 0.23 -10.91 -6.04
C SER A 205 0.93 -10.38 -7.28
N THR A 206 0.19 -9.68 -8.13
CA THR A 206 0.75 -9.00 -9.30
C THR A 206 1.68 -7.86 -8.86
N ALA A 207 1.27 -7.04 -7.88
CA ALA A 207 2.09 -5.96 -7.35
C ALA A 207 3.38 -6.46 -6.68
N VAL A 208 3.31 -7.54 -5.90
CA VAL A 208 4.50 -8.17 -5.31
C VAL A 208 5.40 -8.80 -6.38
N GLY A 209 4.81 -9.33 -7.45
CA GLY A 209 5.58 -9.74 -8.63
C GLY A 209 6.36 -8.59 -9.29
N LEU A 210 5.78 -7.39 -9.35
CA LEU A 210 6.49 -6.18 -9.81
C LEU A 210 7.56 -5.74 -8.80
N LEU A 211 7.28 -5.81 -7.50
CA LEU A 211 8.27 -5.55 -6.46
C LEU A 211 9.51 -6.45 -6.61
N ALA A 212 9.30 -7.76 -6.86
CA ALA A 212 10.38 -8.69 -7.11
C ALA A 212 11.20 -8.30 -8.36
N GLN A 213 10.54 -7.87 -9.45
CA GLN A 213 11.23 -7.39 -10.65
C GLN A 213 12.03 -6.11 -10.43
N ILE A 214 11.56 -5.22 -9.53
CA ILE A 214 12.26 -3.97 -9.21
C ILE A 214 13.50 -4.26 -8.36
N LEU A 215 13.38 -5.14 -7.37
CA LEU A 215 14.44 -5.38 -6.39
C LEU A 215 15.46 -6.42 -6.86
N THR A 216 15.08 -7.39 -7.68
CA THR A 216 15.95 -8.54 -8.00
C THR A 216 16.24 -8.67 -9.50
N PRO A 217 17.39 -9.24 -9.88
CA PRO A 217 17.82 -9.33 -11.29
C PRO A 217 17.11 -10.42 -12.10
N TRP A 218 16.07 -11.08 -11.58
CA TRP A 218 15.40 -12.19 -12.27
C TRP A 218 14.85 -11.80 -13.65
N TYR A 219 14.36 -10.56 -13.78
CA TYR A 219 13.85 -10.04 -15.03
C TYR A 219 14.78 -8.93 -15.56
N PRO A 220 15.64 -9.20 -16.57
CA PRO A 220 16.74 -8.30 -16.93
C PRO A 220 16.33 -6.92 -17.47
N ASN A 221 15.08 -6.77 -17.91
CA ASN A 221 14.56 -5.53 -18.51
C ASN A 221 13.22 -5.17 -17.88
N PRO A 222 13.18 -4.80 -16.59
CA PRO A 222 11.93 -4.46 -15.93
C PRO A 222 11.29 -3.24 -16.60
N PRO A 223 9.97 -3.26 -16.84
CA PRO A 223 9.29 -2.13 -17.46
C PRO A 223 9.33 -0.90 -16.54
N GLY A 224 9.65 0.26 -17.11
CA GLY A 224 9.59 1.53 -16.38
C GLY A 224 8.15 1.99 -16.05
N PHE A 225 7.16 1.46 -16.76
CA PHE A 225 5.75 1.76 -16.52
C PHE A 225 4.93 0.49 -16.77
N VAL A 226 4.01 0.21 -15.85
CA VAL A 226 3.04 -0.90 -15.97
C VAL A 226 1.66 -0.36 -15.72
N PHE A 227 0.69 -0.77 -16.54
CA PHE A 227 -0.72 -0.57 -16.28
C PHE A 227 -1.46 -1.83 -16.73
N LEU A 228 -1.96 -2.58 -15.75
CA LEU A 228 -2.73 -3.81 -15.97
C LEU A 228 -4.17 -3.58 -15.54
N ASP A 229 -5.11 -4.00 -16.38
CA ASP A 229 -6.53 -4.03 -16.07
C ASP A 229 -6.91 -5.43 -15.59
N TYR A 230 -7.68 -5.49 -14.52
CA TYR A 230 -8.27 -6.72 -14.01
C TYR A 230 -9.77 -6.72 -14.28
N ASP A 231 -10.23 -7.74 -15.00
CA ASP A 231 -11.64 -8.07 -15.19
C ASP A 231 -11.95 -9.26 -14.29
N GLY A 232 -12.58 -8.99 -13.15
CA GLY A 232 -12.88 -10.00 -12.14
C GLY A 232 -14.03 -10.93 -12.52
N ASN A 233 -14.87 -10.54 -13.48
CA ASN A 233 -15.92 -11.40 -14.02
C ASN A 233 -15.33 -12.49 -14.92
N LYS A 234 -14.28 -12.17 -15.67
CA LYS A 234 -13.56 -13.12 -16.53
C LYS A 234 -12.36 -13.76 -15.83
N GLY A 235 -11.94 -13.21 -14.70
CA GLY A 235 -10.72 -13.62 -13.99
C GLY A 235 -9.44 -13.32 -14.78
N THR A 236 -9.45 -12.28 -15.62
CA THR A 236 -8.33 -11.98 -16.52
C THR A 236 -7.59 -10.72 -16.08
N LEU A 237 -6.26 -10.77 -16.15
CA LEU A 237 -5.38 -9.62 -16.00
C LEU A 237 -4.72 -9.34 -17.36
N ALA A 238 -4.95 -8.15 -17.91
CA ALA A 238 -4.49 -7.79 -19.25
C ALA A 238 -3.69 -6.49 -19.22
N ARG A 239 -2.73 -6.35 -20.14
CA ARG A 239 -2.01 -5.08 -20.32
C ARG A 239 -2.95 -4.02 -20.88
N ASN A 240 -3.00 -2.86 -20.25
CA ASN A 240 -3.79 -1.75 -20.74
C ASN A 240 -3.17 -1.21 -22.06
N PRO A 241 -3.95 -1.02 -23.13
CA PRO A 241 -3.44 -0.53 -24.42
C PRO A 241 -2.69 0.80 -24.35
N ARG A 242 -2.95 1.63 -23.32
CA ARG A 242 -2.25 2.90 -23.10
C ARG A 242 -0.75 2.72 -22.86
N MET A 243 -0.32 1.56 -22.40
CA MET A 243 1.11 1.28 -22.24
C MET A 243 1.88 1.43 -23.56
N GLU A 244 1.31 0.96 -24.68
CA GLU A 244 1.96 1.07 -25.99
C GLU A 244 1.96 2.51 -26.50
N LEU A 245 0.85 3.22 -26.27
CA LEU A 245 0.72 4.64 -26.64
C LEU A 245 1.71 5.54 -25.89
N LEU A 246 2.22 5.10 -24.74
CA LEU A 246 3.10 5.87 -23.86
C LEU A 246 4.58 5.44 -23.89
N LYS A 247 4.97 4.51 -24.76
CA LYS A 247 6.32 3.91 -24.77
C LYS A 247 7.48 4.91 -24.80
N ASN A 248 7.32 6.03 -25.51
CA ASN A 248 8.31 7.10 -25.62
C ASN A 248 7.79 8.42 -25.02
N HIS A 249 6.76 8.36 -24.18
CA HIS A 249 6.14 9.54 -23.62
C HIS A 249 6.96 10.08 -22.45
N VAL A 250 7.44 11.32 -22.60
CA VAL A 250 8.06 12.07 -21.50
C VAL A 250 6.95 12.68 -20.66
N CYS A 251 6.87 12.29 -19.39
CA CYS A 251 5.86 12.78 -18.47
C CYS A 251 6.02 14.30 -18.22
N PRO A 252 5.00 15.13 -18.52
CA PRO A 252 5.06 16.56 -18.22
C PRO A 252 4.66 16.88 -16.77
N HIS A 253 4.15 15.92 -16.01
CA HIS A 253 3.56 16.13 -14.68
C HIS A 253 4.57 16.05 -13.53
N HIS A 254 5.72 15.42 -13.76
CA HIS A 254 6.79 15.26 -12.76
C HIS A 254 8.15 15.52 -13.44
N PRO A 255 8.45 16.78 -13.78
CA PRO A 255 9.68 17.12 -14.46
C PRO A 255 10.88 16.88 -13.52
N ALA A 256 12.04 16.55 -14.10
CA ALA A 256 13.21 16.07 -13.35
C ALA A 256 13.80 17.14 -12.41
N ASP A 257 13.56 18.42 -12.68
CA ASP A 257 13.96 19.57 -11.88
C ASP A 257 13.02 19.87 -10.70
N GLU A 258 11.86 19.20 -10.61
CA GLU A 258 10.96 19.21 -9.45
C GLU A 258 11.23 18.05 -8.46
N THR A 259 12.35 17.32 -8.64
CA THR A 259 12.81 16.31 -7.69
C THR A 259 13.19 16.95 -6.35
N GLY A 260 13.05 16.19 -5.26
CA GLY A 260 13.06 16.65 -3.87
C GLY A 260 14.37 17.29 -3.40
N ASP A 261 14.50 17.53 -2.08
CA ASP A 261 15.67 18.18 -1.48
C ASP A 261 16.98 17.67 -2.13
N PRO A 262 17.78 18.52 -2.78
CA PRO A 262 19.01 18.09 -3.45
C PRO A 262 20.03 17.47 -2.49
N LEU A 263 19.81 17.62 -1.17
CA LEU A 263 20.62 17.01 -0.11
C LEU A 263 20.03 15.68 0.41
N PHE A 264 18.83 15.30 -0.04
CA PHE A 264 18.19 14.03 0.31
C PHE A 264 18.93 12.87 -0.38
N ASP A 265 19.59 12.05 0.43
CA ASP A 265 20.24 10.82 -0.01
C ASP A 265 19.72 9.66 0.82
N ILE A 266 18.90 8.80 0.22
CA ILE A 266 18.34 7.61 0.86
C ILE A 266 19.42 6.72 1.48
N ARG A 267 20.62 6.69 0.88
CA ARG A 267 21.76 5.87 1.36
C ARG A 267 22.36 6.42 2.65
N LYS A 268 22.06 7.67 3.02
CA LYS A 268 22.55 8.31 4.25
C LYS A 268 21.53 8.29 5.38
N GLN A 269 20.29 7.85 5.10
CA GLN A 269 19.25 7.76 6.11
C GLN A 269 19.36 6.45 6.89
N GLN A 270 19.11 6.49 8.20
CA GLN A 270 19.10 5.30 9.04
C GLN A 270 17.66 4.93 9.39
N PHE A 271 17.33 3.64 9.25
CA PHE A 271 16.07 3.08 9.72
C PHE A 271 16.07 3.07 11.26
N ALA A 272 15.54 4.13 11.86
CA ALA A 272 15.38 4.25 13.30
C ALA A 272 13.88 4.32 13.63
N ALA A 273 13.44 3.52 14.60
CA ALA A 273 12.06 3.60 15.07
C ALA A 273 11.77 5.02 15.55
N ARG A 274 10.59 5.57 15.20
CA ARG A 274 10.11 6.81 15.78
C ARG A 274 10.17 6.72 17.31
N PRO A 275 10.58 7.79 18.01
CA PRO A 275 10.37 7.87 19.44
C PRO A 275 8.88 7.64 19.70
N VAL A 276 8.54 6.63 20.50
CA VAL A 276 7.15 6.36 20.87
C VAL A 276 6.60 7.64 21.48
N ALA A 277 5.55 8.20 20.88
CA ALA A 277 4.85 9.33 21.49
C ALA A 277 4.46 8.91 22.91
N ALA A 278 4.87 9.70 23.91
CA ALA A 278 4.61 9.38 25.31
C ALA A 278 3.11 9.05 25.47
N ALA A 279 2.82 7.89 26.07
CA ALA A 279 1.44 7.48 26.33
C ALA A 279 0.70 8.65 26.97
N ALA A 280 -0.46 9.01 26.43
CA ALA A 280 -1.28 10.08 26.98
C ALA A 280 -1.43 9.83 28.49
N PRO A 281 -1.17 10.83 29.34
CA PRO A 281 -1.22 10.64 30.78
C PRO A 281 -2.60 10.08 31.16
N PRO A 282 -2.66 9.13 32.11
CA PRO A 282 -3.93 8.54 32.51
C PRO A 282 -4.93 9.65 32.82
N PRO A 283 -6.21 9.52 32.42
CA PRO A 283 -7.19 10.56 32.67
C PRO A 283 -7.18 10.90 34.15
N SER A 284 -7.14 12.21 34.44
CA SER A 284 -7.12 12.73 35.80
C SER A 284 -8.20 12.05 36.64
N TRP A 285 -7.93 11.84 37.92
CA TRP A 285 -8.81 11.10 38.82
C TRP A 285 -10.26 11.62 38.82
N TRP A 286 -10.46 12.93 38.63
CA TRP A 286 -11.76 13.55 38.43
C TRP A 286 -12.48 13.12 37.14
N ARG A 287 -11.78 12.93 36.01
CA ARG A 287 -12.36 12.39 34.77
C ARG A 287 -12.78 10.93 34.93
N ARG A 288 -12.07 10.15 35.75
CA ARG A 288 -12.47 8.77 36.08
C ARG A 288 -13.75 8.73 36.92
N ILE A 289 -13.86 9.61 37.93
CA ILE A 289 -15.07 9.76 38.75
C ILE A 289 -16.25 10.24 37.89
N TRP A 290 -16.03 11.23 37.02
CA TRP A 290 -17.07 11.74 36.12
C TRP A 290 -17.59 10.66 35.17
N ASN A 291 -16.70 9.83 34.61
CA ASN A 291 -17.08 8.72 33.73
C ASN A 291 -17.76 7.56 34.48
N GLN A 292 -17.44 7.33 35.75
CA GLN A 292 -18.14 6.37 36.60
C GLN A 292 -19.55 6.87 36.97
N LEU A 293 -19.70 8.15 37.30
CA LEU A 293 -21.00 8.77 37.57
C LEU A 293 -21.92 8.77 36.34
N ARG A 294 -21.35 8.93 35.13
CA ARG A 294 -22.09 8.85 33.87
C ARG A 294 -22.57 7.44 33.52
N ARG A 295 -21.93 6.39 34.05
CA ARG A 295 -22.29 4.98 33.80
C ARG A 295 -23.24 4.38 34.86
N GLY A 296 -23.46 5.08 35.98
CA GLY A 296 -24.40 4.66 37.03
C GLY A 296 -25.79 5.31 36.96
N GLY A 297 -26.09 6.02 35.85
CA GLY A 297 -27.36 6.71 35.62
C GLY A 297 -28.18 6.08 34.50
N HIS A 298 -28.37 4.76 34.54
CA HIS A 298 -29.42 4.02 33.85
C HIS A 298 -29.84 2.83 34.72
#